data_AF-A0A6B3CLY6-F1
#
_entry.id   AF-A0A6B3CLY6-F1
#
_cell.length_a   1.000
_cell.length_b   1.000
_cell.length_c   1.000
_cell.angle_alpha   90.00
_cell.angle_beta   90.00
_cell.angle_gamma   90.00
#
_symmetry.space_group_name_H-M   'P 1'
#
loop_
_entity.id
_entity.type
_entity.pdbx_description
1 polymer ?
#
loop_
_entity_poly.entity_id
_entity_poly.type
_entity_poly.pdbx_seq_one_letter_code
_entity_poly.pdbx_strand_id
1 'polypeptide(L)'
;VDQMSAHLSTLEDALTFAALPETRRPVARALAGAATLAAWQALDVGAVERAWRNYELGKRAAQEAEEPMYLAHATAEQAYVLCDAGRPSMAVELIRDAQRLGGKAMSPRLTAWLYAAEAEICARA
;
A
#
# COMPACT_ATOMS: atom_id res chain seq x y z
N VAL A 1 2.35 -2.62 19.54
CA VAL A 1 3.19 -3.04 18.39
C VAL A 1 2.90 -4.49 17.97
N ASP A 2 2.57 -5.39 18.89
CA ASP A 2 2.41 -6.83 18.62
C ASP A 2 1.12 -7.24 17.86
N GLN A 3 -0.01 -6.56 18.13
CA GLN A 3 -1.32 -6.94 17.57
C GLN A 3 -1.41 -6.86 16.04
N MET A 4 -0.81 -5.83 15.42
CA MET A 4 -0.84 -5.69 13.96
C MET A 4 0.00 -6.76 13.27
N SER A 5 1.19 -7.06 13.81
CA SER A 5 2.03 -8.14 13.29
C SER A 5 1.35 -9.51 13.39
N ALA A 6 0.69 -9.81 14.51
CA ALA A 6 -0.10 -11.03 14.66
C ALA A 6 -1.28 -11.11 13.67
N HIS A 7 -1.94 -9.97 13.43
CA HIS A 7 -3.02 -9.89 12.45
C HIS A 7 -2.53 -10.15 11.01
N LEU A 8 -1.40 -9.56 10.61
CA LEU A 8 -0.78 -9.83 9.31
C LEU A 8 -0.41 -11.31 9.15
N SER A 9 0.24 -11.90 10.15
CA SER A 9 0.60 -13.33 10.13
C SER A 9 -0.64 -14.21 9.93
N THR A 10 -1.73 -13.90 10.64
CA THR A 10 -2.99 -14.66 10.52
C THR A 10 -3.56 -14.60 9.09
N LEU A 11 -3.49 -13.43 8.45
CA LEU A 11 -3.98 -13.24 7.08
C LEU A 11 -3.06 -13.89 6.04
N GLU A 12 -1.73 -13.83 6.23
CA GLU A 12 -0.75 -14.52 5.39
C GLU A 12 -0.91 -16.05 5.47
N ASP A 13 -1.12 -16.58 6.68
CA ASP A 13 -1.37 -18.01 6.88
C ASP A 13 -2.70 -18.41 6.22
N ALA A 14 -3.77 -17.65 6.44
CA ALA A 14 -5.07 -17.90 5.80
C ALA A 14 -4.96 -17.88 4.27
N LEU A 15 -4.20 -16.94 3.69
CA LEU A 15 -3.97 -16.86 2.25
C LEU A 15 -3.13 -18.04 1.74
N THR A 16 -2.17 -18.51 2.54
CA THR A 16 -1.34 -19.68 2.20
C THR A 16 -2.20 -20.94 2.05
N PHE A 17 -3.19 -21.13 2.91
CA PHE A 17 -4.05 -22.33 2.91
C PHE A 17 -5.34 -22.20 2.09
N ALA A 18 -5.68 -21.01 1.59
CA ALA A 18 -6.80 -20.81 0.68
C ALA A 18 -6.48 -21.38 -0.71
N ALA A 19 -7.11 -22.47 -1.12
CA ALA A 19 -6.75 -23.15 -2.38
C ALA A 19 -7.43 -22.55 -3.63
N LEU A 20 -8.64 -22.03 -3.48
CA LEU A 20 -9.48 -21.64 -4.62
C LEU A 20 -9.55 -20.12 -4.78
N PRO A 21 -9.53 -19.58 -6.00
CA PRO A 21 -9.53 -18.12 -6.25
C PRO A 21 -10.63 -17.36 -5.51
N GLU A 22 -11.84 -17.91 -5.44
CA GLU A 22 -12.99 -17.32 -4.75
C GLU A 22 -12.78 -17.15 -3.23
N THR A 23 -11.92 -17.97 -2.63
CA THR A 23 -11.54 -17.85 -1.21
C THR A 23 -10.25 -17.05 -1.01
N ARG A 24 -9.33 -17.11 -1.98
CA ARG A 24 -8.06 -16.36 -1.94
C ARG A 24 -8.27 -14.86 -2.07
N ARG A 25 -9.07 -14.42 -3.05
CA ARG A 25 -9.24 -12.98 -3.34
C ARG A 25 -9.75 -12.16 -2.14
N PRO A 26 -10.77 -12.59 -1.38
CA PRO A 26 -11.20 -11.85 -0.20
C PRO A 26 -10.13 -11.74 0.89
N VAL A 27 -9.37 -12.82 1.12
CA VAL A 27 -8.28 -12.83 2.12
C VAL A 27 -7.13 -11.94 1.65
N ALA A 28 -6.74 -12.03 0.38
CA ALA A 28 -5.73 -11.18 -0.23
C ALA A 28 -6.12 -9.69 -0.17
N ARG A 29 -7.40 -9.35 -0.40
CA ARG A 29 -7.90 -7.98 -0.25
C ARG A 29 -7.80 -7.49 1.20
N ALA A 30 -8.18 -8.33 2.18
CA ALA A 30 -8.05 -8.01 3.59
C ALA A 30 -6.57 -7.80 3.98
N LEU A 31 -5.68 -8.68 3.51
CA LEU A 31 -4.23 -8.56 3.69
C LEU A 31 -3.67 -7.28 3.06
N ALA A 32 -4.13 -6.91 1.87
CA ALA A 32 -3.73 -5.68 1.20
C ALA A 32 -4.03 -4.44 2.06
N GLY A 33 -5.25 -4.34 2.59
CA GLY A 33 -5.65 -3.25 3.47
C GLY A 33 -4.89 -3.25 4.81
N ALA A 34 -4.77 -4.41 5.45
CA ALA A 34 -4.09 -4.54 6.73
C ALA A 34 -2.59 -4.23 6.63
N ALA A 35 -1.90 -4.76 5.61
CA ALA A 35 -0.48 -4.53 5.39
C ALA A 35 -0.19 -3.05 5.08
N THR A 36 -1.06 -2.40 4.31
CA THR A 36 -0.97 -0.97 4.02
C THR A 36 -1.12 -0.13 5.28
N LEU A 37 -2.11 -0.42 6.15
CA LEU A 37 -2.26 0.25 7.44
C LEU A 37 -1.06 0.00 8.38
N ALA A 38 -0.56 -1.23 8.42
CA ALA A 38 0.62 -1.59 9.20
C ALA A 38 1.88 -0.87 8.72
N ALA A 39 1.97 -0.59 7.42
CA ALA A 39 3.06 0.16 6.82
C ALA A 39 3.05 1.62 7.30
N TRP A 40 1.90 2.28 7.26
CA TRP A 40 1.73 3.62 7.83
C TRP A 40 2.07 3.71 9.30
N GLN A 41 1.53 2.79 10.10
CA GLN A 41 1.84 2.75 11.54
C GLN A 41 3.34 2.54 11.80
N ALA A 42 4.05 1.82 10.93
CA ALA A 42 5.49 1.68 11.02
C ALA A 42 6.21 2.96 10.63
N LEU A 43 5.72 3.67 9.60
CA LEU A 43 6.28 4.94 9.16
C LEU A 43 6.13 6.04 10.22
N ASP A 44 4.95 6.13 10.87
CA ASP A 44 4.66 7.10 11.94
C ASP A 44 5.65 7.03 13.12
N VAL A 45 6.24 5.86 13.36
CA VAL A 45 7.24 5.64 14.43
C VAL A 45 8.68 5.59 13.91
N GLY A 46 8.91 5.99 12.65
CA GLY A 46 10.23 6.02 12.01
C GLY A 46 10.80 4.66 11.64
N ALA A 47 10.00 3.58 11.68
CA ALA A 47 10.44 2.23 11.31
C ALA A 47 10.39 2.01 9.78
N VAL A 48 11.21 2.78 9.05
CA VAL A 48 11.25 2.88 7.58
C VAL A 48 11.35 1.53 6.87
N GLU A 49 12.27 0.65 7.29
CA GLU A 49 12.40 -0.68 6.66
C GLU A 49 11.15 -1.56 6.84
N ARG A 50 10.52 -1.47 8.01
CA ARG A 50 9.28 -2.22 8.29
C ARG A 50 8.11 -1.66 7.48
N ALA A 51 8.02 -0.33 7.38
CA ALA A 51 7.03 0.32 6.51
C ALA A 51 7.19 -0.16 5.06
N TRP A 52 8.42 -0.15 4.53
CA TRP A 52 8.70 -0.61 3.18
C TRP A 52 8.24 -2.06 2.93
N ARG A 53 8.63 -2.99 3.81
CA ARG A 53 8.25 -4.40 3.70
C ARG A 53 6.73 -4.60 3.74
N ASN A 54 6.05 -3.85 4.61
CA ASN A 54 4.59 -3.91 4.73
C ASN A 54 3.88 -3.34 3.49
N TYR A 55 4.37 -2.24 2.89
CA TYR A 55 3.83 -1.78 1.61
C TYR A 55 4.05 -2.79 0.48
N GLU A 56 5.22 -3.44 0.41
CA GLU A 56 5.47 -4.50 -0.57
C GLU A 56 4.58 -5.73 -0.36
N LEU A 57 4.24 -6.08 0.89
CA LEU A 57 3.23 -7.09 1.18
C LEU A 57 1.85 -6.65 0.69
N GLY A 58 1.44 -5.42 1.01
CA GLY A 58 0.15 -4.86 0.60
C GLY A 58 -0.04 -4.84 -0.92
N LYS A 59 1.00 -4.44 -1.67
CA LYS A 59 1.00 -4.42 -3.14
C LYS A 59 0.85 -5.81 -3.75
N ARG A 60 1.61 -6.79 -3.25
CA ARG A 60 1.50 -8.20 -3.70
C ARG A 60 0.12 -8.78 -3.41
N ALA A 61 -0.41 -8.53 -2.22
CA ALA A 61 -1.76 -8.98 -1.84
C ALA A 61 -2.85 -8.29 -2.68
N ALA A 62 -2.70 -7.01 -3.02
CA ALA A 62 -3.63 -6.31 -3.90
C ALA A 62 -3.62 -6.85 -5.34
N GLN A 63 -2.44 -7.22 -5.84
CA GLN A 63 -2.30 -7.87 -7.14
C GLN A 63 -3.00 -9.23 -7.15
N GLU A 64 -2.79 -10.04 -6.11
CA GLU A 64 -3.44 -11.34 -5.97
C GLU A 64 -4.97 -11.23 -5.80
N ALA A 65 -5.45 -10.17 -5.15
CA ALA A 65 -6.86 -9.88 -5.04
C ALA A 65 -7.49 -9.35 -6.35
N GLU A 66 -6.69 -8.99 -7.34
CA GLU A 66 -7.11 -8.26 -8.55
C GLU A 66 -7.79 -6.92 -8.23
N GLU A 67 -7.27 -6.21 -7.22
CA GLU A 67 -7.83 -4.96 -6.70
C GLU A 67 -6.93 -3.75 -7.04
N PRO A 68 -7.06 -3.17 -8.25
CA PRO A 68 -6.18 -2.09 -8.71
C PRO A 68 -6.24 -0.83 -7.84
N MET A 69 -7.38 -0.56 -7.20
CA MET A 69 -7.50 0.54 -6.24
C MET A 69 -6.59 0.36 -5.01
N TYR A 70 -6.50 -0.86 -4.48
CA TYR A 70 -5.64 -1.17 -3.32
C TYR A 70 -4.17 -1.10 -3.73
N LEU A 71 -3.84 -1.60 -4.92
CA LEU A 71 -2.49 -1.52 -5.46
C LEU A 71 -2.04 -0.06 -5.63
N ALA A 72 -2.89 0.78 -6.23
CA ALA A 72 -2.61 2.21 -6.40
C ALA A 72 -2.43 2.91 -5.04
N HIS A 73 -3.34 2.66 -4.09
CA HIS A 73 -3.25 3.27 -2.76
C HIS A 73 -1.95 2.89 -2.03
N ALA A 74 -1.64 1.60 -1.92
CA ALA A 74 -0.42 1.14 -1.26
C ALA A 74 0.86 1.65 -1.95
N THR A 75 0.86 1.74 -3.29
CA THR A 75 2.00 2.27 -4.06
C THR A 75 2.20 3.76 -3.78
N ALA A 76 1.13 4.55 -3.73
CA ALA A 76 1.23 5.98 -3.45
C ALA A 76 1.63 6.26 -2.00
N GLU A 77 1.11 5.51 -1.04
CA GLU A 77 1.49 5.66 0.38
C GLU A 77 2.96 5.31 0.62
N GLN A 78 3.49 4.32 -0.12
CA GLN A 78 4.93 4.01 -0.10
C GLN A 78 5.81 5.19 -0.55
N ALA A 79 5.29 6.15 -1.30
CA ALA A 79 6.04 7.34 -1.71
C ALA A 79 6.47 8.20 -0.51
N TYR A 80 5.71 8.22 0.59
CA TYR A 80 6.11 8.92 1.81
C TYR A 80 7.37 8.29 2.46
N VAL A 81 7.60 6.99 2.26
CA VAL A 81 8.85 6.35 2.71
C VAL A 81 10.05 6.90 1.94
N LEU A 82 9.88 7.18 0.64
CA LEU A 82 10.92 7.83 -0.18
C LEU A 82 11.16 9.28 0.26
N CYS A 83 10.11 10.01 0.65
CA CYS A 83 10.26 11.34 1.25
C CYS A 83 11.12 11.31 2.52
N ASP A 84 10.81 10.41 3.45
CA ASP A 84 11.57 10.25 4.71
C ASP A 84 13.01 9.80 4.46
N ALA A 85 13.25 9.07 3.37
CA ALA A 85 14.60 8.69 2.92
C ALA A 85 15.34 9.81 2.16
N GLY A 86 14.78 11.03 2.06
CA GLY A 86 15.39 12.16 1.37
C GLY A 86 15.39 12.02 -0.16
N ARG A 87 14.44 11.27 -0.73
CA ARG A 87 14.30 11.01 -2.18
C ARG A 87 12.97 11.53 -2.75
N PRO A 88 12.61 12.82 -2.55
CA PRO A 88 11.29 13.33 -2.91
C PRO A 88 11.00 13.30 -4.42
N SER A 89 11.99 13.49 -5.30
CA SER A 89 11.78 13.40 -6.75
C SER A 89 11.34 11.99 -7.19
N MET A 90 11.92 10.94 -6.59
CA MET A 90 11.48 9.55 -6.82
C MET A 90 10.08 9.31 -6.23
N ALA A 91 9.75 9.96 -5.12
CA ALA A 91 8.43 9.87 -4.52
C ALA A 91 7.34 10.44 -5.46
N VAL A 92 7.61 11.55 -6.14
CA VAL A 92 6.71 12.11 -7.17
C VAL A 92 6.50 11.12 -8.31
N GLU A 93 7.57 10.50 -8.81
CA GLU A 93 7.47 9.47 -9.86
C GLU A 93 6.59 8.31 -9.41
N LEU A 94 6.77 7.83 -8.17
CA LEU A 94 6.01 6.71 -7.62
C LEU A 94 4.52 7.04 -7.45
N ILE A 95 4.15 8.25 -7.01
CA ILE A 95 2.72 8.65 -6.96
C ILE A 95 2.10 8.72 -8.36
N ARG A 96 2.83 9.22 -9.35
CA ARG A 96 2.34 9.26 -10.73
C ARG A 96 2.16 7.86 -11.30
N ASP A 97 3.03 6.92 -10.94
CA ASP A 97 2.85 5.50 -11.26
C ASP A 97 1.61 4.93 -10.56
N ALA A 98 1.37 5.25 -9.29
CA ALA A 98 0.16 4.82 -8.59
C ALA A 98 -1.14 5.33 -9.26
N GLN A 99 -1.17 6.58 -9.72
CA GLN A 99 -2.29 7.13 -10.49
C GLN A 99 -2.53 6.34 -11.80
N ARG A 100 -1.45 6.00 -12.52
CA ARG A 100 -1.52 5.17 -13.73
C ARG A 100 -2.03 3.76 -13.44
N LEU A 101 -1.55 3.13 -12.37
CA LEU A 101 -1.95 1.79 -11.95
C LEU A 101 -3.44 1.70 -11.60
N GLY A 102 -3.97 2.70 -10.90
CA GLY A 102 -5.38 2.73 -10.54
C GLY A 102 -6.31 2.98 -11.73
N GLY A 103 -5.86 3.81 -12.69
CA GLY A 103 -6.57 4.07 -13.95
C GLY A 103 -8.05 4.39 -13.77
N LYS A 104 -8.90 3.77 -14.59
CA LYS A 104 -10.37 3.96 -14.54
C LYS A 104 -11.06 3.28 -13.35
N ALA A 105 -10.35 2.42 -12.61
CA ALA A 105 -10.90 1.72 -11.46
C ALA A 105 -10.91 2.60 -10.20
N MET A 106 -10.23 3.75 -10.20
CA MET A 106 -10.15 4.61 -9.01
C MET A 106 -11.48 5.28 -8.68
N SER A 107 -11.88 5.18 -7.40
CA SER A 107 -12.95 6.01 -6.86
C SER A 107 -12.57 7.50 -6.87
N PRO A 108 -13.54 8.43 -6.99
CA PRO A 108 -13.28 9.87 -6.92
C PRO A 108 -12.51 10.28 -5.67
N ARG A 109 -12.78 9.64 -4.53
CA ARG A 109 -12.07 9.90 -3.26
C ARG A 109 -10.59 9.56 -3.35
N LEU A 110 -10.26 8.37 -3.88
CA LEU A 110 -8.86 7.95 -4.03
C LEU A 110 -8.13 8.83 -5.05
N THR A 111 -8.79 9.18 -6.16
CA THR A 111 -8.23 10.11 -7.15
C THR A 111 -7.89 11.46 -6.53
N ALA A 112 -8.82 12.06 -5.78
CA ALA A 112 -8.59 13.33 -5.10
C ALA A 112 -7.43 13.23 -4.09
N TRP A 113 -7.38 12.15 -3.31
CA TRP A 113 -6.30 11.90 -2.37
C TRP A 113 -4.93 11.77 -3.06
N LEU A 114 -4.84 11.04 -4.17
CA LEU A 114 -3.59 10.88 -4.93
C LEU A 114 -3.06 12.19 -5.50
N TYR A 115 -3.94 13.06 -6.00
CA TYR A 115 -3.52 14.39 -6.47
C TYR A 115 -3.08 15.29 -5.30
N ALA A 116 -3.75 15.22 -4.15
CA ALA A 116 -3.31 15.94 -2.96
C ALA A 116 -1.94 15.46 -2.48
N ALA A 117 -1.71 14.14 -2.43
CA ALA A 117 -0.43 13.55 -2.07
C ALA A 117 0.67 13.92 -3.08
N GLU A 118 0.39 13.90 -4.39
CA GLU A 118 1.36 14.36 -5.40
C GLU A 118 1.77 15.82 -5.14
N ALA A 119 0.80 16.70 -4.91
CA ALA A 119 1.05 18.12 -4.67
C ALA A 119 1.86 18.34 -3.39
N GLU A 120 1.56 17.61 -2.31
CA GLU A 120 2.30 17.67 -1.06
C GLU A 120 3.77 17.26 -1.26
N ILE A 121 4.01 16.14 -1.96
CA ILE A 121 5.37 15.65 -2.22
C ILE A 121 6.12 16.61 -3.15
N CYS A 122 5.46 17.17 -4.18
CA CYS A 122 6.08 18.16 -5.06
C CYS A 122 6.53 19.41 -4.31
N ALA A 123 5.81 19.83 -3.27
CA ALA A 123 6.22 20.96 -2.43
C ALA A 123 7.50 20.69 -1.61
N ARG A 124 7.88 19.42 -1.45
CA ARG A 124 9.10 18.98 -0.75
C ARG A 124 10.26 18.64 -1.71
N ALA A 125 10.00 18.55 -3.02
CA ALA A 125 10.93 18.04 -4.02
C ALA A 125 11.89 19.09 -4.60
#